data_AF-A0A8X6I9B7-F1
#
_entry.id   AF-A0A8X6I9B7-F1
#
_cell.length_a   1.000
_cell.length_b   1.000
_cell.length_c   1.000
_cell.angle_alpha   90.00
_cell.angle_beta   90.00
_cell.angle_gamma   90.00
#
_symmetry.space_group_name_H-M   'P 1'
#
loop_
_entity.id
_entity.type
_entity.pdbx_description
1 polymer ?
#
loop_
_entity_poly.entity_id
_entity_poly.type
_entity_poly.pdbx_seq_one_letter_code
_entity_poly.pdbx_strand_id
1 'polypeptide(L)'
;RYLPHQHLFCLSDIDGVRIKTYVALHIYIPTVITFHHHLSLAPSRNVAFEAKMKCVLLLLAVIVTVAVARPQSDCEKHREQAEKIGTIMKLIPKCKENGDYEELQCYKDSKFCVCYDKKGHAASPISSKLKECGCYLRRKEKLDRNIDNAYIPQCSEDGSWVTKQCWDYNDSCWCVDKEGKQVGDIKAEGKGLNC
;
A
#
# COMPACT_ATOMS: atom_id res chain seq x y z
N ARG A 1 28.71 51.08 -17.18
CA ARG A 1 29.68 50.15 -16.55
C ARG A 1 28.89 49.05 -15.84
N TYR A 2 28.99 47.83 -16.38
CA TYR A 2 28.85 46.51 -15.76
C TYR A 2 27.68 46.22 -14.80
N LEU A 3 26.61 45.72 -15.44
CA LEU A 3 25.81 44.49 -15.28
C LEU A 3 25.67 43.69 -13.94
N PRO A 4 24.53 42.97 -13.78
CA PRO A 4 23.98 42.34 -12.56
C PRO A 4 24.03 40.79 -12.56
N HIS A 5 23.73 40.10 -11.45
CA HIS A 5 23.44 38.65 -11.36
C HIS A 5 22.85 38.32 -9.96
N GLN A 6 21.92 37.40 -9.71
CA GLN A 6 21.09 36.51 -10.52
C GLN A 6 20.05 35.85 -9.58
N HIS A 7 18.88 35.52 -10.11
CA HIS A 7 17.90 34.59 -9.53
C HIS A 7 18.51 33.26 -9.09
N LEU A 8 17.99 32.66 -8.01
CA LEU A 8 17.70 31.22 -8.02
C LEU A 8 16.46 30.92 -7.16
N PHE A 9 15.32 30.89 -7.85
CA PHE A 9 14.17 30.09 -7.44
C PHE A 9 14.59 28.62 -7.54
N CYS A 10 14.55 27.87 -6.43
CA CYS A 10 14.49 26.42 -6.47
C CYS A 10 13.11 25.98 -5.98
N LEU A 11 12.21 25.87 -6.97
CA LEU A 11 11.13 24.89 -7.09
C LEU A 11 10.38 24.54 -5.78
N SER A 12 9.32 25.30 -5.52
CA SER A 12 8.10 24.70 -5.04
C SER A 12 7.58 23.67 -6.05
N ASP A 13 7.21 22.50 -5.54
CA ASP A 13 6.44 21.43 -6.17
C ASP A 13 7.16 20.49 -7.15
N ILE A 14 7.66 19.39 -6.57
CA ILE A 14 7.61 18.07 -7.19
C ILE A 14 6.81 17.17 -6.24
N ASP A 15 5.75 16.60 -6.79
CA ASP A 15 4.72 15.79 -6.15
C ASP A 15 5.27 14.63 -5.30
N GLY A 16 4.58 14.34 -4.19
CA GLY A 16 4.53 12.99 -3.59
C GLY A 16 5.58 12.61 -2.54
N VAL A 17 6.72 13.27 -2.44
CA VAL A 17 7.77 12.93 -1.42
C VAL A 17 7.55 13.66 -0.08
N ARG A 18 6.32 14.08 0.22
CA ARG A 18 5.95 14.65 1.53
C ARG A 18 5.28 13.55 2.34
N ILE A 19 5.97 13.05 3.36
CA ILE A 19 5.44 12.78 4.73
C ILE A 19 6.40 11.89 5.54
N LYS A 20 7.19 10.99 4.93
CA LYS A 20 8.07 10.10 5.72
C LYS A 20 9.42 10.70 6.15
N THR A 21 9.83 11.82 5.55
CA THR A 21 11.05 12.57 5.90
C THR A 21 10.89 13.45 7.15
N TYR A 22 9.66 13.76 7.56
CA TYR A 22 9.37 14.75 8.62
C TYR A 22 9.80 14.24 10.01
N VAL A 23 9.66 12.94 10.27
CA VAL A 23 10.00 12.34 11.58
C VAL A 23 11.52 12.21 11.76
N ALA A 24 12.27 11.96 10.67
CA ALA A 24 13.73 11.89 10.71
C ALA A 24 14.37 13.27 10.97
N LEU A 25 13.78 14.34 10.44
CA LEU A 25 14.26 15.71 10.68
C LEU A 25 14.04 16.17 12.13
N HIS A 26 12.91 15.87 12.76
CA HIS A 26 12.60 16.42 14.09
C HIS A 26 13.45 15.88 15.25
N ILE A 27 14.02 14.68 15.12
CA ILE A 27 14.88 14.07 16.15
C ILE A 27 16.37 14.37 15.89
N TYR A 28 16.76 14.50 14.61
CA TYR A 28 18.16 14.67 14.20
C TYR A 28 18.60 16.14 14.14
N ILE A 29 17.67 17.07 13.89
CA ILE A 29 17.99 18.51 13.80
C ILE A 29 18.38 19.12 15.16
N PRO A 30 17.68 18.88 16.29
CA PRO A 30 18.04 19.52 17.56
C PRO A 30 19.41 19.08 18.09
N THR A 31 19.77 17.81 17.85
CA THR A 31 21.06 17.21 18.24
C THR A 31 22.22 17.73 17.38
N VAL A 32 22.00 17.91 16.07
CA VAL A 32 23.00 18.53 15.18
C VAL A 32 23.17 20.03 15.47
N ILE A 33 22.10 20.75 15.80
CA ILE A 33 22.16 22.19 16.16
C ILE A 33 22.92 22.39 17.48
N THR A 34 22.66 21.58 18.51
CA THR A 34 23.38 21.68 19.79
C THR A 34 24.86 21.36 19.63
N PHE A 35 25.21 20.36 18.81
CA PHE A 35 26.60 20.04 18.50
C PHE A 35 27.29 21.17 17.71
N HIS A 36 26.60 21.79 16.76
CA HIS A 36 27.11 22.94 16.00
C HIS A 36 27.36 24.16 16.90
N HIS A 37 26.47 24.42 17.86
CA HIS A 37 26.59 25.57 18.77
C HIS A 37 27.75 25.42 19.77
N HIS A 38 28.02 24.21 20.24
CA HIS A 38 29.13 23.92 21.17
C HIS A 38 30.51 24.07 20.49
N LEU A 39 30.57 23.80 19.19
CA LEU A 39 31.78 23.85 18.37
C LEU A 39 32.20 25.27 17.98
N SER A 40 31.28 26.25 18.02
CA SER A 40 31.53 27.67 17.66
C SER A 40 32.20 28.50 18.77
N LEU A 41 32.35 27.96 19.98
CA LEU A 41 32.96 28.66 21.12
C LEU A 41 34.45 28.31 21.34
N ALA A 42 35.05 27.50 20.48
CA ALA A 42 36.46 27.09 20.60
C ALA A 42 37.43 28.13 19.98
N PRO A 43 38.38 28.70 20.75
CA PRO A 43 39.28 29.76 20.28
C PRO A 43 40.49 29.16 19.56
N SER A 44 40.30 28.80 18.28
CA SER A 44 41.33 28.66 17.22
C SER A 44 40.75 27.81 16.07
N ARG A 45 39.97 28.42 15.17
CA ARG A 45 39.33 27.69 14.06
C ARG A 45 40.03 27.94 12.72
N ASN A 46 40.73 26.92 12.22
CA ASN A 46 41.14 26.84 10.82
C ASN A 46 39.88 26.69 9.95
N VAL A 47 39.62 27.63 9.04
CA VAL A 47 38.49 27.59 8.07
C VAL A 47 38.43 26.27 7.30
N ALA A 48 39.60 25.66 7.04
CA ALA A 48 39.73 24.34 6.42
C ALA A 48 39.18 23.18 7.27
N PHE A 49 39.25 23.27 8.60
CA PHE A 49 38.72 22.23 9.51
C PHE A 49 37.18 22.25 9.52
N GLU A 50 36.58 23.45 9.51
CA GLU A 50 35.13 23.62 9.46
C GLU A 50 34.55 23.12 8.12
N ALA A 51 35.21 23.42 7.00
CA ALA A 51 34.83 22.94 5.68
C ALA A 51 34.92 21.41 5.57
N LYS A 52 36.00 20.80 6.09
CA LYS A 52 36.17 19.33 6.12
C LYS A 52 35.09 18.65 6.95
N MET A 53 34.76 19.20 8.12
CA MET A 53 33.73 18.64 9.00
C MET A 53 32.33 18.75 8.38
N LYS A 54 32.01 19.86 7.69
CA LYS A 54 30.77 20.01 6.92
C LYS A 54 30.67 18.98 5.78
N CYS A 55 31.76 18.75 5.04
CA CYS A 55 31.81 17.70 4.01
C CYS A 55 31.58 16.30 4.60
N VAL A 56 32.20 15.96 5.73
CA VAL A 56 32.01 14.67 6.39
C VAL A 56 30.55 14.50 6.84
N LEU A 57 29.94 15.51 7.45
CA LEU A 57 28.53 15.46 7.87
C LEU A 57 27.58 15.32 6.67
N LEU A 58 27.83 16.02 5.56
CA LEU A 58 27.04 15.87 4.33
C LEU A 58 27.19 14.47 3.72
N LEU A 59 28.41 13.93 3.67
CA LEU A 59 28.65 12.57 3.18
C LEU A 59 27.94 11.53 4.05
N LEU A 60 28.01 11.66 5.38
CA LEU A 60 27.29 10.78 6.30
C LEU A 60 25.77 10.90 6.12
N ALA A 61 25.23 12.11 5.97
CA ALA A 61 23.81 12.30 5.71
C ALA A 61 23.38 11.63 4.40
N VAL A 62 24.16 11.76 3.32
CA VAL A 62 23.88 11.09 2.03
C VAL A 62 23.93 9.57 2.20
N ILE A 63 24.95 9.02 2.85
CA ILE A 63 25.07 7.57 3.12
C ILE A 63 23.86 7.06 3.90
N VAL A 64 23.43 7.78 4.95
CA VAL A 64 22.24 7.43 5.74
C VAL A 64 20.98 7.50 4.89
N THR A 65 20.79 8.53 4.06
CA THR A 65 19.61 8.62 3.18
C THR A 65 19.54 7.51 2.15
N VAL A 66 20.67 7.11 1.57
CA VAL A 66 20.75 6.02 0.59
C VAL A 66 20.55 4.66 1.27
N ALA A 67 21.17 4.45 2.45
CA ALA A 67 21.05 3.19 3.19
C ALA A 67 19.62 2.92 3.70
N VAL A 68 18.80 3.96 3.87
CA VAL A 68 17.42 3.86 4.38
C VAL A 68 16.36 4.01 3.27
N ALA A 69 16.76 4.35 2.04
CA ALA A 69 15.84 4.46 0.91
C ALA A 69 15.25 3.08 0.55
N ARG A 70 13.94 2.90 0.80
CA ARG A 70 13.22 1.72 0.33
C ARG A 70 12.84 1.91 -1.15
N PRO A 71 13.04 0.90 -2.01
CA PRO A 71 12.55 0.97 -3.38
C PRO A 71 11.03 1.06 -3.39
N GLN A 72 10.49 1.90 -4.27
CA GLN A 72 9.06 2.07 -4.45
C GLN A 72 8.41 0.74 -4.89
N SER A 73 7.32 0.37 -4.23
CA SER A 73 6.54 -0.83 -4.52
C SER A 73 5.78 -0.71 -5.83
N ASP A 74 5.34 -1.87 -6.37
CA ASP A 74 4.53 -1.89 -7.59
C ASP A 74 3.18 -1.20 -7.41
N CYS A 75 2.58 -1.29 -6.21
CA CYS A 75 1.36 -0.56 -5.88
C CYS A 75 1.58 0.96 -5.91
N GLU A 76 2.66 1.46 -5.30
CA GLU A 76 2.97 2.89 -5.26
C GLU A 76 3.24 3.45 -6.66
N LYS A 77 3.97 2.70 -7.52
CA LYS A 77 4.19 3.08 -8.93
C LYS A 77 2.88 3.16 -9.70
N HIS A 78 2.02 2.14 -9.55
CA HIS A 78 0.71 2.11 -10.19
C HIS A 78 -0.17 3.26 -9.71
N ARG A 79 -0.14 3.60 -8.41
CA ARG A 79 -0.85 4.76 -7.86
C ARG A 79 -0.44 6.07 -8.53
N GLU A 80 0.86 6.34 -8.63
CA GLU A 80 1.37 7.57 -9.28
C GLU A 80 1.02 7.64 -10.77
N GLN A 81 1.06 6.51 -11.46
CA GLN A 81 0.65 6.44 -12.86
C GLN A 81 -0.85 6.72 -13.01
N ALA A 82 -1.68 6.08 -12.17
CA ALA A 82 -3.10 6.30 -12.17
C ALA A 82 -3.42 7.77 -11.90
N GLU A 83 -2.77 8.43 -10.93
CA GLU A 83 -2.94 9.85 -10.61
C GLU A 83 -2.75 10.79 -11.80
N LYS A 84 -1.91 10.45 -12.77
CA LYS A 84 -1.68 11.26 -13.98
C LYS A 84 -2.76 11.09 -15.05
N ILE A 85 -3.60 10.05 -14.96
CA ILE A 85 -4.64 9.75 -15.95
C ILE A 85 -5.89 10.60 -15.65
N GLY A 86 -6.34 11.39 -16.63
CA GLY A 86 -7.52 12.25 -16.53
C GLY A 86 -8.81 11.58 -17.00
N THR A 87 -9.29 10.54 -16.31
CA THR A 87 -10.55 9.84 -16.62
C THR A 87 -11.63 10.05 -15.54
N ILE A 88 -12.90 9.97 -15.92
CA ILE A 88 -14.06 10.19 -15.03
C ILE A 88 -14.22 9.05 -14.01
N MET A 89 -14.03 7.79 -14.43
CA MET A 89 -14.06 6.62 -13.55
C MET A 89 -12.64 6.14 -13.27
N LYS A 90 -12.00 6.82 -12.33
CA LYS A 90 -10.58 6.63 -12.01
C LYS A 90 -10.41 5.78 -10.76
N LEU A 91 -9.76 4.63 -10.88
CA LEU A 91 -9.30 3.85 -9.73
C LEU A 91 -7.85 4.25 -9.42
N ILE A 92 -7.64 4.84 -8.25
CA ILE A 92 -6.31 5.15 -7.72
C ILE A 92 -6.02 4.11 -6.64
N PRO A 93 -5.11 3.15 -6.86
CA PRO A 93 -4.85 2.08 -5.90
C PRO A 93 -4.42 2.60 -4.53
N LYS A 94 -5.01 2.02 -3.49
CA LYS A 94 -4.53 2.15 -2.11
C LYS A 94 -3.51 1.06 -1.81
N CYS A 95 -2.47 1.42 -1.08
CA CYS A 95 -1.35 0.52 -0.77
C CYS A 95 -1.20 0.38 0.75
N LYS A 96 -0.97 -0.85 1.19
CA LYS A 96 -0.57 -1.17 2.56
C LYS A 96 0.86 -0.67 2.83
N GLU A 97 1.24 -0.56 4.11
CA GLU A 97 2.57 -0.06 4.50
C GLU A 97 3.74 -0.90 3.98
N ASN A 98 3.50 -2.20 3.78
CA ASN A 98 4.48 -3.13 3.23
C ASN A 98 4.61 -3.05 1.70
N GLY A 99 3.82 -2.21 1.03
CA GLY A 99 3.82 -2.04 -0.42
C GLY A 99 2.84 -2.94 -1.18
N ASP A 100 2.14 -3.85 -0.49
CA ASP A 100 1.07 -4.64 -1.10
C ASP A 100 -0.13 -3.74 -1.42
N TYR A 101 -0.98 -4.20 -2.34
CA TYR A 101 -2.27 -3.56 -2.55
C TYR A 101 -3.19 -3.76 -1.34
N GLU A 102 -3.94 -2.72 -0.97
CA GLU A 102 -5.12 -2.92 -0.13
C GLU A 102 -6.13 -3.79 -0.87
N GLU A 103 -6.87 -4.60 -0.14
CA GLU A 103 -7.74 -5.60 -0.74
C GLU A 103 -8.96 -4.95 -1.37
N LEU A 104 -9.63 -4.01 -0.69
CA LEU A 104 -10.79 -3.31 -1.23
C LEU A 104 -10.37 -2.01 -1.94
N GLN A 105 -10.50 -1.98 -3.25
CA GLN A 105 -10.19 -0.81 -4.10
C GLN A 105 -11.48 -0.20 -4.64
N CYS A 106 -11.63 1.12 -4.55
CA CYS A 106 -12.85 1.81 -5.00
C CYS A 106 -12.54 2.90 -6.01
N TYR A 107 -13.43 3.07 -6.98
CA TYR A 107 -13.32 4.11 -7.99
C TYR A 107 -13.65 5.47 -7.37
N LYS A 108 -12.85 6.49 -7.69
CA LYS A 108 -13.10 7.87 -7.24
C LYS A 108 -14.45 8.36 -7.78
N ASP A 109 -15.17 9.11 -6.96
CA ASP A 109 -16.46 9.75 -7.30
C ASP A 109 -17.55 8.74 -7.73
N SER A 110 -17.42 7.49 -7.27
CA SER A 110 -18.29 6.37 -7.61
C SER A 110 -18.51 5.48 -6.38
N LYS A 111 -19.55 4.65 -6.42
CA LYS A 111 -19.82 3.63 -5.39
C LYS A 111 -19.20 2.28 -5.73
N PHE A 112 -18.67 2.12 -6.93
CA PHE A 112 -18.12 0.85 -7.40
C PHE A 112 -16.77 0.56 -6.75
N CYS A 113 -16.61 -0.67 -6.30
CA CYS A 113 -15.37 -1.20 -5.75
C CYS A 113 -15.05 -2.58 -6.35
N VAL A 114 -13.81 -3.01 -6.21
CA VAL A 114 -13.26 -4.28 -6.66
C VAL A 114 -12.25 -4.79 -5.64
N CYS A 115 -12.21 -6.10 -5.41
CA CYS A 115 -11.20 -6.71 -4.56
C CYS A 115 -9.93 -6.98 -5.37
N TYR A 116 -8.76 -6.61 -4.85
CA TYR A 116 -7.44 -6.91 -5.40
C TYR A 116 -6.70 -7.93 -4.54
N ASP A 117 -5.96 -8.82 -5.18
CA ASP A 117 -4.95 -9.61 -4.50
C ASP A 117 -3.73 -8.76 -4.11
N LYS A 118 -2.76 -9.34 -3.39
CA LYS A 118 -1.55 -8.62 -2.94
C LYS A 118 -0.73 -8.03 -4.06
N LYS A 119 -0.86 -8.54 -5.30
CA LYS A 119 -0.14 -8.11 -6.49
C LYS A 119 -0.94 -7.11 -7.32
N GLY A 120 -2.19 -6.82 -6.96
CA GLY A 120 -3.05 -5.87 -7.65
C GLY A 120 -3.91 -6.48 -8.76
N HIS A 121 -4.03 -7.81 -8.84
CA HIS A 121 -4.97 -8.44 -9.77
C HIS A 121 -6.37 -8.49 -9.17
N ALA A 122 -7.39 -8.24 -10.00
CA ALA A 122 -8.78 -8.34 -9.58
C ALA A 122 -9.14 -9.77 -9.11
N ALA A 123 -9.74 -9.86 -7.92
CA ALA A 123 -10.23 -11.07 -7.28
C ALA A 123 -11.77 -11.14 -7.23
N SER A 124 -12.45 -10.01 -7.49
CA SER A 124 -13.91 -9.93 -7.56
C SER A 124 -14.37 -9.24 -8.84
N PRO A 125 -15.67 -9.36 -9.20
CA PRO A 125 -16.32 -8.40 -10.07
C PRO A 125 -16.32 -6.99 -9.46
N ILE A 126 -16.51 -5.98 -10.31
CA ILE A 126 -16.78 -4.61 -9.87
C ILE A 126 -18.22 -4.54 -9.36
N SER A 127 -18.42 -4.11 -8.11
CA SER A 127 -19.73 -4.06 -7.46
C SER A 127 -19.84 -2.81 -6.59
N SER A 128 -21.03 -2.21 -6.56
CA SER A 128 -21.33 -1.09 -5.66
C SER A 128 -21.74 -1.53 -4.25
N LYS A 129 -21.91 -2.84 -4.05
CA LYS A 129 -22.29 -3.44 -2.77
C LYS A 129 -21.10 -4.01 -2.00
N LEU A 130 -19.94 -4.11 -2.64
CA LEU A 130 -18.73 -4.71 -2.09
C LEU A 130 -18.26 -3.97 -0.83
N LYS A 131 -18.10 -4.70 0.28
CA LYS A 131 -17.69 -4.19 1.58
C LYS A 131 -16.46 -4.90 2.13
N GLU A 132 -16.28 -6.16 1.77
CA GLU A 132 -15.16 -6.98 2.20
C GLU A 132 -14.66 -7.89 1.08
N CYS A 133 -13.49 -8.51 1.28
CA CYS A 133 -12.80 -9.24 0.21
C CYS A 133 -12.43 -10.68 0.57
N GLY A 134 -12.64 -11.11 1.82
CA GLY A 134 -12.16 -12.40 2.31
C GLY A 134 -12.60 -13.59 1.45
N CYS A 135 -13.90 -13.67 1.09
CA CYS A 135 -14.41 -14.76 0.26
C CYS A 135 -13.82 -14.72 -1.15
N TYR A 136 -13.83 -13.55 -1.81
CA TYR A 136 -13.32 -13.39 -3.17
C TYR A 136 -11.82 -13.67 -3.30
N LEU A 137 -11.02 -13.26 -2.32
CA LEU A 137 -9.59 -13.59 -2.26
C LEU A 137 -9.39 -15.10 -2.16
N ARG A 138 -10.14 -15.76 -1.27
CA ARG A 138 -10.04 -17.22 -1.12
C ARG A 138 -10.51 -17.97 -2.36
N ARG A 139 -11.57 -17.47 -3.01
CA ARG A 139 -12.06 -17.96 -4.30
C ARG A 139 -10.98 -17.85 -5.37
N LYS A 140 -10.33 -16.68 -5.50
CA LYS A 140 -9.23 -16.46 -6.44
C LYS A 140 -8.06 -17.40 -6.18
N GLU A 141 -7.61 -17.53 -4.92
CA GLU A 141 -6.52 -18.45 -4.57
C GLU A 141 -6.79 -19.90 -4.99
N LYS A 142 -8.05 -20.36 -4.87
CA LYS A 142 -8.45 -21.70 -5.28
C LYS A 142 -8.44 -21.86 -6.79
N LEU A 143 -8.92 -20.85 -7.52
CA LEU A 143 -8.90 -20.82 -8.98
C LEU A 143 -7.47 -20.78 -9.52
N ASP A 144 -6.60 -19.94 -8.95
CA ASP A 144 -5.21 -19.78 -9.37
C ASP A 144 -4.36 -21.06 -9.15
N ARG A 145 -4.72 -21.89 -8.15
CA ARG A 145 -4.09 -23.20 -7.95
C ARG A 145 -4.47 -24.23 -9.02
N ASN A 146 -5.58 -23.99 -9.74
CA ASN A 146 -6.08 -24.83 -10.81
C ASN A 146 -6.09 -26.33 -10.45
N ILE A 147 -6.66 -26.64 -9.28
CA ILE A 147 -6.80 -28.02 -8.82
C ILE A 147 -8.14 -28.55 -9.33
N ASP A 148 -8.08 -29.65 -10.08
CA ASP A 148 -9.27 -30.31 -10.59
C ASP A 148 -10.22 -30.69 -9.47
N ASN A 149 -11.51 -30.46 -9.70
CA ASN A 149 -12.59 -30.77 -8.79
C ASN A 149 -12.47 -30.11 -7.42
N ALA A 150 -11.59 -29.13 -7.22
CA ALA A 150 -11.49 -28.43 -5.95
C ALA A 150 -12.77 -27.65 -5.65
N TYR A 151 -13.19 -27.67 -4.38
CA TYR A 151 -14.23 -26.77 -3.90
C TYR A 151 -13.80 -25.31 -4.08
N ILE A 152 -14.67 -24.52 -4.73
CA ILE A 152 -14.54 -23.09 -4.97
C ILE A 152 -15.60 -22.35 -4.13
N PRO A 153 -15.20 -21.49 -3.17
CA PRO A 153 -16.11 -20.69 -2.37
C PRO A 153 -17.17 -19.91 -3.16
N GLN A 154 -18.42 -19.97 -2.71
CA GLN A 154 -19.50 -19.12 -3.14
C GLN A 154 -19.54 -17.83 -2.31
N CYS A 155 -19.51 -16.68 -2.98
CA CYS A 155 -19.45 -15.36 -2.34
C CYS A 155 -20.69 -14.52 -2.67
N SER A 156 -21.13 -13.75 -1.69
CA SER A 156 -22.17 -12.72 -1.83
C SER A 156 -21.65 -11.51 -2.60
N GLU A 157 -22.55 -10.67 -3.12
CA GLU A 157 -22.20 -9.45 -3.87
C GLU A 157 -21.46 -8.39 -3.05
N ASP A 158 -21.59 -8.44 -1.73
CA ASP A 158 -20.86 -7.59 -0.78
C ASP A 158 -19.49 -8.16 -0.39
N GLY A 159 -19.15 -9.35 -0.90
CA GLY A 159 -17.89 -10.04 -0.68
C GLY A 159 -17.86 -10.94 0.55
N SER A 160 -18.98 -11.02 1.28
CA SER A 160 -19.15 -11.98 2.36
C SER A 160 -19.21 -13.41 1.80
N TRP A 161 -19.06 -14.38 2.69
CA TRP A 161 -19.39 -15.77 2.39
C TRP A 161 -20.90 -15.93 2.27
N VAL A 162 -21.35 -16.74 1.30
CA VAL A 162 -22.72 -17.26 1.32
C VAL A 162 -22.82 -18.26 2.47
N THR A 163 -23.78 -18.09 3.39
CA THR A 163 -23.83 -18.94 4.61
C THR A 163 -23.94 -20.43 4.29
N LYS A 164 -24.64 -20.79 3.21
CA LYS A 164 -24.66 -22.16 2.67
C LYS A 164 -23.65 -22.30 1.54
N GLN A 165 -22.62 -23.10 1.75
CA GLN A 165 -21.66 -23.46 0.73
C GLN A 165 -21.97 -24.85 0.17
N CYS A 166 -21.67 -25.05 -1.11
CA CYS A 166 -21.88 -26.33 -1.79
C CYS A 166 -20.67 -26.69 -2.65
N TRP A 167 -20.36 -27.97 -2.75
CA TRP A 167 -19.31 -28.49 -3.59
C TRP A 167 -19.90 -29.35 -4.69
N ASP A 168 -19.93 -28.78 -5.90
CA ASP A 168 -20.60 -29.35 -7.07
C ASP A 168 -19.99 -30.69 -7.52
N TYR A 169 -18.77 -31.02 -7.11
CA TYR A 169 -18.11 -32.28 -7.52
C TYR A 169 -18.73 -33.52 -6.87
N ASN A 170 -19.18 -33.41 -5.62
CA ASN A 170 -19.72 -34.52 -4.84
C ASN A 170 -21.09 -34.21 -4.23
N ASP A 171 -21.75 -33.17 -4.74
CA ASP A 171 -23.06 -32.69 -4.32
C ASP A 171 -23.18 -32.49 -2.80
N SER A 172 -22.11 -32.05 -2.13
CA SER A 172 -22.12 -31.85 -0.68
C SER A 172 -22.27 -30.39 -0.31
N CYS A 173 -23.11 -30.07 0.69
CA CYS A 173 -23.29 -28.70 1.18
C CYS A 173 -23.13 -28.62 2.70
N TRP A 174 -22.70 -27.47 3.19
CA TRP A 174 -22.50 -27.18 4.61
C TRP A 174 -22.73 -25.70 4.93
N CYS A 175 -22.95 -25.38 6.21
CA CYS A 175 -23.02 -24.00 6.67
C CYS A 175 -21.61 -23.47 6.96
N VAL A 176 -21.39 -22.16 6.80
CA VAL A 176 -20.16 -21.48 7.20
C VAL A 176 -20.43 -20.28 8.09
N ASP A 177 -19.46 -19.95 8.93
CA ASP A 177 -19.44 -18.68 9.67
C ASP A 177 -19.00 -17.50 8.79
N LYS A 178 -18.88 -16.31 9.39
CA LYS A 178 -18.51 -15.07 8.71
C LYS A 178 -17.08 -15.10 8.14
N GLU A 179 -16.21 -15.96 8.69
CA GLU A 179 -14.86 -16.20 8.18
C GLU A 179 -14.80 -17.29 7.09
N GLY A 180 -15.93 -17.94 6.79
CA GLY A 180 -16.01 -19.02 5.81
C GLY A 180 -15.62 -20.38 6.36
N LYS A 181 -15.48 -20.52 7.68
CA LYS A 181 -15.18 -21.81 8.31
C LYS A 181 -16.46 -22.62 8.43
N GLN A 182 -16.36 -23.90 8.10
CA GLN A 182 -17.48 -24.84 8.23
C GLN A 182 -18.01 -24.87 9.67
N VAL A 183 -19.33 -24.76 9.78
CA VAL A 183 -20.09 -24.99 11.00
C VAL A 183 -21.18 -26.02 10.75
N GLY A 184 -21.36 -26.93 11.71
CA GLY A 184 -22.32 -28.04 11.58
C GLY A 184 -21.89 -29.13 10.58
N ASP A 185 -22.85 -30.00 10.28
CA ASP A 185 -22.64 -31.17 9.46
C ASP A 185 -22.69 -30.86 7.95
N ILE A 186 -21.99 -31.70 7.19
CA ILE A 186 -22.12 -31.75 5.72
C ILE A 186 -23.36 -32.59 5.38
N LYS A 187 -24.17 -32.11 4.44
CA LYS A 187 -25.37 -32.81 3.92
C LYS A 187 -25.27 -32.99 2.41
N ALA A 188 -25.70 -34.15 1.93
CA ALA A 188 -25.87 -34.41 0.50
C ALA A 188 -26.98 -33.50 -0.07
N GLU A 189 -26.70 -32.89 -1.22
CA GLU A 189 -27.53 -31.96 -1.99
C GLU A 189 -28.02 -30.73 -1.20
N GLY A 190 -27.52 -30.51 0.02
CA GLY A 190 -27.99 -29.45 0.92
C GLY A 190 -29.46 -29.58 1.35
N LYS A 191 -30.12 -30.73 1.12
CA LYS A 191 -31.52 -30.95 1.51
C LYS A 191 -31.65 -30.92 3.03
N GLY A 192 -32.53 -30.05 3.53
CA GLY A 192 -32.78 -29.88 4.97
C GLY A 192 -31.68 -29.13 5.73
N LEU A 193 -30.71 -28.52 5.03
CA LEU A 193 -29.68 -27.70 5.63
C LEU A 193 -30.22 -26.27 5.84
N ASN A 194 -30.38 -25.86 7.11
CA ASN A 194 -30.84 -24.52 7.47
C ASN A 194 -29.66 -23.72 8.04
N CYS A 195 -29.15 -22.82 7.21
CA CYS A 195 -28.16 -21.80 7.50
C CYS A 195 -28.87 -20.43 7.33
#